data_AF-A0A7S4N2P2-F1
#
_entry.id   AF-A0A7S4N2P2-F1
#
_cell.length_a   1.000
_cell.length_b   1.000
_cell.length_c   1.000
_cell.angle_alpha   90.00
_cell.angle_beta   90.00
_cell.angle_gamma   90.00
#
_symmetry.space_group_name_H-M   'P 1'
#
loop_
_entity.id
_entity.type
_entity.pdbx_description
1 polymer ?
#
loop_
_entity_poly.entity_id
_entity_poly.type
_entity_poly.pdbx_seq_one_letter_code
_entity_poly.pdbx_strand_id
1 'polypeptide(L)'
;TMGCAASTAAEPVSPIDSIERYTKPESIWAALASGHVALIRMNWLIKHAKAAGVLPRRQDLPQDAFFTLKQLKRMYAKNYTESPSRLLPIIAISFCWDTPAHPDPTGKQLKTVAATLEMEKKKYKEYGLYGYSEMAVFWDWLSMHQKDPALFDASETPEAKPEGPERAAFIEDLKAKRKFFGGEQYELSRPVEEKESFNVALKETMDLWYAHQLTSLYMLTKLPEGSQRTTGYDESGWTTYERCSGELIKKSAHSPWGGSKWQLVLDLGADDMISPRRWPTDSDGFVQRIESKKFTNGSDKDAVAALYRKTITNVLSGVHELDFRKMTPPTVQDAKELGRCLNLCENLNSLNLNEVGLNDEACAVLFSTLTNEAHLERI
;
A
#
# COMPACT_ATOMS: atom_id res chain seq x y z
N THR A 1 36.25 -5.83 -46.16
CA THR A 1 36.24 -4.76 -45.13
C THR A 1 34.82 -4.29 -44.90
N MET A 2 34.19 -4.78 -43.84
CA MET A 2 33.23 -4.02 -43.02
C MET A 2 32.99 -4.83 -41.75
N GLY A 3 33.43 -4.26 -40.64
CA GLY A 3 33.50 -4.90 -39.34
C GLY A 3 32.12 -5.03 -38.70
N CYS A 4 31.90 -6.20 -38.11
CA CYS A 4 30.80 -6.48 -37.22
C CYS A 4 31.03 -5.67 -35.93
N ALA A 5 30.14 -4.74 -35.61
CA ALA A 5 30.17 -4.01 -34.35
C ALA A 5 29.74 -4.97 -33.23
N ALA A 6 30.70 -5.36 -32.39
CA ALA A 6 30.45 -6.12 -31.19
C ALA A 6 29.58 -5.29 -30.24
N SER A 7 28.40 -5.83 -29.92
CA SER A 7 27.56 -5.37 -28.82
C SER A 7 28.36 -5.51 -27.53
N THR A 8 28.74 -4.40 -26.93
CA THR A 8 29.29 -4.38 -25.57
C THR A 8 28.15 -4.75 -24.62
N ALA A 9 28.17 -5.99 -24.15
CA ALA A 9 27.35 -6.42 -23.03
C ALA A 9 27.60 -5.48 -21.85
N ALA A 10 26.54 -4.87 -21.34
CA ALA A 10 26.60 -4.09 -20.12
C ALA A 10 27.13 -4.97 -18.98
N GLU A 11 28.10 -4.46 -18.22
CA GLU A 11 28.60 -5.12 -17.03
C GLU A 11 27.45 -5.42 -16.05
N PRO A 12 27.47 -6.57 -15.34
CA PRO A 12 26.47 -6.85 -14.33
C PRO A 12 26.57 -5.80 -13.23
N VAL A 13 25.54 -4.97 -13.13
CA VAL A 13 25.34 -4.06 -12.00
C VAL A 13 25.35 -4.94 -10.74
N SER A 14 26.27 -4.67 -9.80
CA SER A 14 26.26 -5.34 -8.50
C SER A 14 24.85 -5.24 -7.92
N PRO A 15 24.29 -6.30 -7.30
CA PRO A 15 22.91 -6.25 -6.83
C PRO A 15 22.80 -5.09 -5.83
N ILE A 16 22.15 -4.02 -6.25
CA ILE A 16 21.56 -3.07 -5.32
C ILE A 16 20.64 -3.95 -4.48
N ASP A 17 20.93 -4.05 -3.18
CA ASP A 17 20.14 -4.85 -2.26
C ASP A 17 18.66 -4.43 -2.43
N SER A 18 17.83 -5.33 -2.95
CA SER A 18 16.44 -5.05 -3.35
C SER A 18 15.63 -4.50 -2.19
N ILE A 19 16.07 -4.75 -0.95
CA ILE A 19 15.49 -4.21 0.27
C ILE A 19 15.69 -2.70 0.43
N GLU A 20 16.75 -2.11 -0.14
CA GLU A 20 17.03 -0.69 0.00
C GLU A 20 15.90 0.15 -0.60
N ARG A 21 15.26 -0.38 -1.64
CA ARG A 21 14.04 0.19 -2.21
C ARG A 21 12.93 0.38 -1.18
N TYR A 22 12.85 -0.47 -0.16
CA TYR A 22 11.78 -0.44 0.84
C TYR A 22 12.23 0.02 2.23
N THR A 23 13.53 0.22 2.44
CA THR A 23 14.11 0.55 3.74
C THR A 23 14.90 1.85 3.76
N LYS A 24 15.25 2.39 2.58
CA LYS A 24 15.92 3.67 2.45
C LYS A 24 15.07 4.69 1.68
N PRO A 25 15.15 5.98 2.01
CA PRO A 25 14.23 6.99 1.49
C PRO A 25 14.47 7.37 0.02
N GLU A 26 15.58 6.95 -0.59
CA GLU A 26 15.98 7.30 -1.96
C GLU A 26 14.96 6.87 -3.01
N SER A 27 14.35 5.70 -2.85
CA SER A 27 13.31 5.20 -3.75
C SER A 27 12.05 6.07 -3.70
N ILE A 28 11.65 6.51 -2.51
CA ILE A 28 10.54 7.45 -2.31
C ILE A 28 10.87 8.80 -2.95
N TRP A 29 12.11 9.29 -2.77
CA TRP A 29 12.54 10.54 -3.41
C TRP A 29 12.53 10.46 -4.93
N ALA A 30 12.98 9.34 -5.51
CA ALA A 30 12.95 9.10 -6.94
C ALA A 30 11.50 9.02 -7.46
N ALA A 31 10.63 8.30 -6.75
CA ALA A 31 9.20 8.21 -7.08
C ALA A 31 8.53 9.59 -7.09
N LEU A 32 8.79 10.43 -6.08
CA LEU A 32 8.24 11.79 -6.02
C LEU A 32 8.86 12.74 -7.06
N ALA A 33 10.14 12.57 -7.38
CA ALA A 33 10.81 13.39 -8.39
C ALA A 33 10.26 13.16 -9.81
N SER A 34 9.72 11.96 -10.08
CA SER A 34 9.07 11.65 -11.36
C SER A 34 7.81 12.48 -11.64
N GLY A 35 7.19 13.02 -10.59
CA GLY A 35 5.92 13.76 -10.71
C GLY A 35 4.69 12.86 -10.91
N HIS A 36 4.85 11.55 -11.05
CA HIS A 36 3.71 10.64 -11.26
C HIS A 36 2.82 10.49 -10.03
N VAL A 37 3.36 10.73 -8.84
CA VAL A 37 2.64 10.75 -7.56
C VAL A 37 2.88 12.10 -6.88
N ALA A 38 1.82 12.66 -6.29
CA ALA A 38 1.90 13.85 -5.44
C ALA A 38 1.40 13.52 -4.03
N LEU A 39 1.96 14.16 -3.00
CA LEU A 39 1.56 13.92 -1.61
C LEU A 39 0.88 15.15 -1.01
N ILE A 40 -0.16 14.89 -0.22
CA ILE A 40 -1.04 15.94 0.31
C ILE A 40 -0.60 16.34 1.72
N ARG A 41 -0.72 17.61 2.06
CA ARG A 41 -0.49 18.09 3.42
C ARG A 41 -1.61 17.60 4.35
N MET A 42 -1.23 16.94 5.45
CA MET A 42 -2.16 16.56 6.50
C MET A 42 -2.98 17.76 7.01
N ASN A 43 -2.37 18.91 7.29
CA ASN A 43 -3.12 20.10 7.74
C ASN A 43 -4.11 20.64 6.70
N TRP A 44 -3.83 20.49 5.39
CA TRP A 44 -4.78 20.87 4.34
C TRP A 44 -5.99 19.94 4.38
N LEU A 45 -5.79 18.62 4.49
CA LEU A 45 -6.87 17.64 4.60
C LEU A 45 -7.76 17.89 5.82
N ILE A 46 -7.16 18.17 6.97
CA ILE A 46 -7.91 18.50 8.20
C ILE A 46 -8.78 19.75 7.98
N LYS A 47 -8.22 20.80 7.39
CA LYS A 47 -8.96 22.04 7.10
C LYS A 47 -10.09 21.78 6.09
N HIS A 48 -9.83 21.02 5.04
CA HIS A 48 -10.80 20.69 4.00
C HIS A 48 -11.97 19.88 4.55
N ALA A 49 -11.70 18.88 5.39
CA ALA A 49 -12.72 18.08 6.06
C ALA A 49 -13.61 18.93 7.00
N LYS A 50 -13.03 19.88 7.75
CA LYS A 50 -13.78 20.79 8.63
C LYS A 50 -14.71 21.74 7.88
N ALA A 51 -14.38 22.05 6.63
CA ALA A 51 -15.24 22.80 5.73
C ALA A 51 -16.33 21.94 5.07
N ALA A 52 -16.53 20.71 5.53
CA ALA A 52 -17.45 19.72 4.96
C ALA A 52 -17.18 19.43 3.47
N GLY A 53 -15.91 19.47 3.06
CA GLY A 53 -15.50 19.14 1.70
C GLY A 53 -15.62 17.63 1.40
N VAL A 54 -15.64 17.31 0.11
CA VAL A 54 -15.44 15.96 -0.44
C VAL A 54 -14.06 15.87 -1.07
N LEU A 55 -13.53 14.66 -1.29
CA LEU A 55 -12.20 14.48 -1.90
C LEU A 55 -12.18 14.98 -3.37
N PRO A 56 -11.53 16.10 -3.71
CA PRO A 56 -11.37 16.48 -5.12
C PRO A 56 -10.40 15.52 -5.82
N ARG A 57 -10.39 15.49 -7.16
CA ARG A 57 -9.35 14.78 -7.89
C ARG A 57 -8.01 15.49 -7.70
N ARG A 58 -6.90 14.77 -7.88
CA ARG A 58 -5.55 15.35 -7.84
C ARG A 58 -5.45 16.64 -8.66
N GLN A 59 -5.90 16.62 -9.90
CA GLN A 59 -5.75 17.75 -10.83
C GLN A 59 -6.64 18.96 -10.50
N ASP A 60 -7.63 18.80 -9.61
CA ASP A 60 -8.52 19.88 -9.17
C ASP A 60 -8.06 20.49 -7.83
N LEU A 61 -7.02 19.94 -7.20
CA LEU A 61 -6.49 20.44 -5.94
C LEU A 61 -5.71 21.76 -6.13
N PRO A 62 -5.81 22.71 -5.18
CA PRO A 62 -4.97 23.89 -5.19
C PRO A 62 -3.51 23.53 -4.89
N GLN A 63 -2.57 24.35 -5.41
CA GLN A 63 -1.14 24.07 -5.28
C GLN A 63 -0.65 23.97 -3.82
N ASP A 64 -1.28 24.71 -2.90
CA ASP A 64 -0.92 24.71 -1.48
C ASP A 64 -1.34 23.43 -0.74
N ALA A 65 -2.20 22.60 -1.35
CA ALA A 65 -2.54 21.27 -0.84
C ALA A 65 -1.34 20.30 -0.87
N PHE A 66 -0.37 20.53 -1.77
CA PHE A 66 0.71 19.61 -2.02
C PHE A 66 1.98 19.91 -1.22
N PHE A 67 2.70 18.85 -0.89
CA PHE A 67 4.10 18.94 -0.52
C PHE A 67 5.01 18.97 -1.74
N THR A 68 6.01 19.85 -1.72
CA THR A 68 7.15 19.73 -2.65
C THR A 68 8.18 18.73 -2.13
N LEU A 69 8.90 18.08 -3.04
CA LEU A 69 10.00 17.18 -2.69
C LEU A 69 11.05 17.87 -1.79
N LYS A 70 11.37 19.13 -2.06
CA LYS A 70 12.33 19.93 -1.27
C LYS A 70 11.85 20.11 0.17
N GLN A 71 10.55 20.39 0.37
CA GLN A 71 9.98 20.54 1.72
C GLN A 71 10.00 19.20 2.48
N LEU A 72 9.65 18.09 1.83
CA LEU A 72 9.68 16.77 2.46
C LEU A 72 11.11 16.34 2.83
N LYS A 73 12.08 16.48 1.91
CA LYS A 73 13.49 16.21 2.21
C LYS A 73 14.01 17.07 3.36
N ARG A 74 13.64 18.36 3.41
CA ARG A 74 14.02 19.25 4.52
C ARG A 74 13.40 18.80 5.85
N MET A 75 12.14 18.40 5.83
CA MET A 75 11.45 17.90 7.02
C MET A 75 12.07 16.59 7.52
N TYR A 76 12.38 15.66 6.61
CA TYR A 76 13.09 14.43 6.91
C TYR A 76 14.49 14.69 7.45
N ALA A 77 15.31 15.50 6.77
CA ALA A 77 16.70 15.77 7.13
C ALA A 77 16.86 16.39 8.52
N LYS A 78 15.93 17.28 8.92
CA LYS A 78 15.91 17.85 10.28
C LYS A 78 15.79 16.79 11.37
N ASN A 79 15.14 15.67 11.09
CA ASN A 79 14.98 14.55 12.03
C ASN A 79 15.98 13.41 11.76
N TYR A 80 16.59 13.34 10.59
CA TYR A 80 17.43 12.21 10.15
C TYR A 80 18.72 12.06 10.95
N THR A 81 19.37 13.17 11.32
CA THR A 81 20.65 13.16 12.05
C THR A 81 20.50 12.75 13.51
N GLU A 82 19.26 12.58 13.97
CA GLU A 82 18.91 12.81 15.36
C GLU A 82 17.84 11.79 15.85
N SER A 83 17.05 11.20 14.95
CA SER A 83 16.06 10.16 15.25
C SER A 83 16.60 8.73 15.05
N PRO A 84 16.51 7.85 16.06
CA PRO A 84 16.91 6.44 15.94
C PRO A 84 16.00 5.63 14.99
N SER A 85 14.75 6.06 14.76
CA SER A 85 13.78 5.33 13.93
C SER A 85 13.85 5.68 12.44
N ARG A 86 14.40 6.86 12.08
CA ARG A 86 14.58 7.36 10.71
C ARG A 86 13.34 7.25 9.80
N LEU A 87 12.14 7.27 10.38
CA LEU A 87 10.88 7.13 9.65
C LEU A 87 10.63 8.28 8.69
N LEU A 88 9.92 8.03 7.60
CA LEU A 88 9.45 9.06 6.69
C LEU A 88 8.19 9.72 7.27
N PRO A 89 8.01 11.04 7.10
CA PRO A 89 6.79 11.74 7.49
C PRO A 89 5.68 11.51 6.45
N ILE A 90 5.39 10.25 6.14
CA ILE A 90 4.45 9.83 5.09
C ILE A 90 3.47 8.81 5.67
N ILE A 91 2.19 9.06 5.44
CA ILE A 91 1.07 8.17 5.78
C ILE A 91 0.39 7.75 4.48
N ALA A 92 0.30 6.45 4.22
CA ALA A 92 -0.52 5.88 3.16
C ALA A 92 -1.92 5.55 3.70
N ILE A 93 -2.96 5.81 2.92
CA ILE A 93 -4.35 5.50 3.24
C ILE A 93 -4.78 4.28 2.43
N SER A 94 -5.20 3.23 3.12
CA SER A 94 -5.84 2.05 2.53
C SER A 94 -7.31 2.04 2.89
N PHE A 95 -8.18 1.94 1.88
CA PHE A 95 -9.61 2.12 2.06
C PHE A 95 -10.38 1.55 0.87
N CYS A 96 -11.70 1.44 1.01
CA CYS A 96 -12.57 1.04 -0.09
C CYS A 96 -13.20 2.25 -0.76
N TRP A 97 -13.27 2.23 -2.09
CA TRP A 97 -14.10 3.16 -2.84
C TRP A 97 -15.58 2.91 -2.53
N ASP A 98 -16.29 3.94 -2.08
CA ASP A 98 -17.71 3.87 -1.73
C ASP A 98 -18.61 3.65 -2.96
N THR A 99 -18.26 4.28 -4.08
CA THR A 99 -18.95 4.11 -5.36
C THR A 99 -17.98 3.85 -6.50
N PRO A 100 -18.42 3.27 -7.63
CA PRO A 100 -17.56 3.10 -8.81
C PRO A 100 -17.02 4.40 -9.41
N ALA A 101 -17.78 5.49 -9.32
CA ALA A 101 -17.40 6.80 -9.85
C ALA A 101 -16.44 7.57 -8.93
N HIS A 102 -16.70 7.52 -7.61
CA HIS A 102 -16.01 8.34 -6.63
C HIS A 102 -15.74 7.56 -5.32
N PRO A 103 -14.53 7.67 -4.74
CA PRO A 103 -14.15 6.92 -3.54
C PRO A 103 -14.91 7.33 -2.28
N ASP A 104 -15.23 8.61 -2.12
CA ASP A 104 -15.90 9.14 -0.93
C ASP A 104 -16.86 10.30 -1.29
N PRO A 105 -17.97 10.04 -1.99
CA PRO A 105 -18.84 11.07 -2.56
C PRO A 105 -19.54 11.92 -1.50
N THR A 106 -19.53 11.48 -0.24
CA THR A 106 -20.16 12.18 0.89
C THR A 106 -19.15 12.72 1.91
N GLY A 107 -17.84 12.57 1.66
CA GLY A 107 -16.78 13.09 2.53
C GLY A 107 -16.67 12.38 3.90
N LYS A 108 -17.33 11.23 4.07
CA LYS A 108 -17.39 10.52 5.35
C LYS A 108 -16.04 9.89 5.70
N GLN A 109 -15.39 9.26 4.72
CA GLN A 109 -14.07 8.67 4.90
C GLN A 109 -13.02 9.76 5.16
N LEU A 110 -13.07 10.86 4.41
CA LEU A 110 -12.27 12.06 4.64
C LEU A 110 -12.43 12.57 6.07
N LYS A 111 -13.66 12.66 6.58
CA LYS A 111 -13.93 13.10 7.95
C LYS A 111 -13.27 12.19 8.99
N THR A 112 -13.36 10.86 8.82
CA THR A 112 -12.72 9.88 9.72
C THR A 112 -11.19 10.00 9.70
N VAL A 113 -10.60 10.07 8.51
CA VAL A 113 -9.15 10.23 8.34
C VAL A 113 -8.69 11.56 8.93
N ALA A 114 -9.36 12.67 8.64
CA ALA A 114 -9.01 13.99 9.15
C ALA A 114 -9.10 14.08 10.68
N ALA A 115 -10.15 13.52 11.28
CA ALA A 115 -10.28 13.48 12.74
C ALA A 115 -9.13 12.70 13.40
N THR A 116 -8.76 11.57 12.79
CA THR A 116 -7.63 10.74 13.24
C THR A 116 -6.31 11.49 13.10
N LEU A 117 -6.05 12.12 11.94
CA LEU A 117 -4.85 12.90 11.69
C LEU A 117 -4.71 14.06 12.71
N GLU A 118 -5.82 14.73 13.05
CA GLU A 118 -5.82 15.79 14.05
C GLU A 118 -5.52 15.27 15.47
N MET A 119 -6.07 14.10 15.83
CA MET A 119 -5.79 13.44 17.11
C MET A 119 -4.31 13.02 17.23
N GLU A 120 -3.79 12.35 16.20
CA GLU A 120 -2.43 11.78 16.18
C GLU A 120 -1.35 12.85 15.97
N LYS A 121 -1.72 14.04 15.47
CA LYS A 121 -0.80 15.17 15.27
C LYS A 121 0.06 15.49 16.49
N LYS A 122 -0.49 15.34 17.70
CA LYS A 122 0.26 15.55 18.94
C LYS A 122 1.37 14.52 19.10
N LYS A 123 1.10 13.23 18.86
CA LYS A 123 2.08 12.15 18.97
C LYS A 123 3.22 12.28 17.98
N TYR A 124 2.94 12.78 16.76
CA TYR A 124 3.99 13.06 15.78
C TYR A 124 4.93 14.16 16.27
N LYS A 125 4.39 15.21 16.90
CA LYS A 125 5.15 16.38 17.37
C LYS A 125 5.87 16.15 18.71
N GLU A 126 5.26 15.41 19.63
CA GLU A 126 5.72 15.19 21.02
C GLU A 126 6.85 14.14 21.13
N TYR A 127 7.39 13.67 20.01
CA TYR A 127 8.65 12.92 19.97
C TYR A 127 9.89 13.82 20.16
N GLY A 128 9.80 14.79 21.09
CA GLY A 128 10.88 15.71 21.46
C GLY A 128 11.44 16.50 20.27
N LEU A 129 12.77 16.46 20.11
CA LEU A 129 13.51 17.06 18.99
C LEU A 129 13.35 16.31 17.65
N TYR A 130 12.68 15.14 17.64
CA TYR A 130 12.76 14.14 16.56
C TYR A 130 11.41 13.83 15.89
N GLY A 131 10.38 14.61 16.24
CA GLY A 131 9.02 14.48 15.74
C GLY A 131 8.72 15.31 14.50
N TYR A 132 7.57 15.07 13.86
CA TYR A 132 7.12 15.82 12.69
C TYR A 132 5.99 16.78 13.05
N SER A 133 6.15 18.06 12.68
CA SER A 133 5.09 19.06 12.84
C SER A 133 3.95 18.93 11.81
N GLU A 134 4.18 18.13 10.77
CA GLU A 134 3.32 17.93 9.62
C GLU A 134 3.61 16.55 9.01
N MET A 135 2.61 15.94 8.38
CA MET A 135 2.77 14.66 7.66
C MET A 135 2.31 14.85 6.21
N ALA A 136 2.98 14.16 5.29
CA ALA A 136 2.50 13.97 3.93
C ALA A 136 1.58 12.75 3.87
N VAL A 137 0.49 12.86 3.11
CA VAL A 137 -0.51 11.80 2.96
C VAL A 137 -0.49 11.32 1.51
N PHE A 138 -0.22 10.03 1.32
CA PHE A 138 -0.52 9.30 0.12
C PHE A 138 -1.94 8.73 0.23
N TRP A 139 -2.82 9.23 -0.61
CA TRP A 139 -4.19 8.74 -0.78
C TRP A 139 -4.42 8.64 -2.29
N ASP A 140 -4.55 7.43 -2.83
CA ASP A 140 -4.54 7.13 -4.27
C ASP A 140 -5.31 8.14 -5.15
N TRP A 141 -6.54 8.49 -4.76
CA TRP A 141 -7.43 9.44 -5.43
C TRP A 141 -6.87 10.86 -5.50
N LEU A 142 -6.26 11.32 -4.40
CA LEU A 142 -5.64 12.64 -4.32
C LEU A 142 -4.22 12.67 -4.89
N SER A 143 -3.56 11.51 -4.94
CA SER A 143 -2.12 11.40 -5.20
C SER A 143 -1.81 11.03 -6.64
N MET A 144 -2.75 10.44 -7.37
CA MET A 144 -2.65 10.05 -8.78
C MET A 144 -3.73 10.75 -9.61
N HIS A 145 -3.50 10.92 -10.92
CA HIS A 145 -4.50 11.56 -11.80
C HIS A 145 -5.75 10.69 -11.95
N GLN A 146 -6.92 11.30 -11.79
CA GLN A 146 -8.20 10.58 -11.76
C GLN A 146 -9.06 10.87 -12.99
N LYS A 147 -10.05 10.02 -13.22
CA LYS A 147 -11.10 10.30 -14.22
C LYS A 147 -12.14 11.23 -13.59
N ASP A 148 -12.92 11.93 -14.40
CA ASP A 148 -13.99 12.81 -13.94
C ASP A 148 -15.22 12.00 -13.47
N PRO A 149 -15.54 11.97 -12.17
CA PRO A 149 -16.71 11.26 -11.66
C PRO A 149 -18.04 11.77 -12.24
N ALA A 150 -18.10 13.03 -12.71
CA ALA A 150 -19.32 13.59 -13.30
C ALA A 150 -19.66 12.99 -14.68
N LEU A 151 -18.67 12.38 -15.35
CA LEU A 151 -18.84 11.75 -16.66
C LEU A 151 -19.07 10.23 -16.57
N PHE A 152 -19.20 9.68 -15.35
CA PHE A 152 -19.43 8.26 -15.14
C PHE A 152 -20.85 7.85 -15.53
N ASP A 153 -20.96 6.92 -16.48
CA ASP A 153 -22.22 6.28 -16.86
C ASP A 153 -22.42 4.97 -16.07
N ALA A 154 -23.34 5.00 -15.10
CA ALA A 154 -23.67 3.85 -14.27
C ALA A 154 -24.27 2.67 -15.07
N SER A 155 -24.84 2.93 -16.25
CA SER A 155 -25.37 1.89 -17.13
C SER A 155 -24.26 1.11 -17.85
N GLU A 156 -23.05 1.66 -17.95
CA GLU A 156 -21.87 1.04 -18.57
C GLU A 156 -21.02 0.29 -17.54
N THR A 157 -21.68 -0.54 -16.72
CA THR A 157 -21.06 -1.44 -15.73
C THR A 157 -21.59 -2.86 -15.89
N PRO A 158 -20.81 -3.90 -15.52
CA PRO A 158 -21.31 -5.29 -15.51
C PRO A 158 -22.56 -5.46 -14.65
N GLU A 159 -22.61 -4.79 -13.50
CA GLU A 159 -23.70 -4.88 -12.53
C GLU A 159 -25.01 -4.28 -13.07
N ALA A 160 -24.93 -3.28 -13.95
CA ALA A 160 -26.08 -2.72 -14.63
C ALA A 160 -26.65 -3.64 -15.72
N LYS A 161 -25.94 -4.70 -16.13
CA LYS A 161 -26.42 -5.67 -17.12
C LYS A 161 -27.17 -6.82 -16.44
N PRO A 162 -28.24 -7.36 -17.05
CA PRO A 162 -28.93 -8.56 -16.56
C PRO A 162 -27.95 -9.73 -16.38
N GLU A 163 -28.16 -10.54 -15.35
CA GLU A 163 -27.40 -11.76 -15.15
C GLU A 163 -27.55 -12.71 -16.34
N GLY A 164 -26.44 -13.32 -16.76
CA GLY A 164 -26.41 -14.27 -17.88
C GLY A 164 -25.54 -13.80 -19.06
N PRO A 165 -25.89 -14.21 -20.29
CA PRO A 165 -25.04 -14.01 -21.48
C PRO A 165 -24.72 -12.55 -21.79
N GLU A 166 -25.63 -11.62 -21.51
CA GLU A 166 -25.43 -10.20 -21.78
C GLU A 166 -24.33 -9.60 -20.89
N ARG A 167 -24.37 -9.84 -19.58
CA ARG A 167 -23.31 -9.43 -18.65
C ARG A 167 -21.99 -10.09 -19.02
N ALA A 168 -21.99 -11.37 -19.38
CA ALA A 168 -20.78 -12.07 -19.81
C ALA A 168 -20.15 -11.44 -21.07
N ALA A 169 -20.96 -11.14 -22.09
CA ALA A 169 -20.50 -10.45 -23.30
C ALA A 169 -19.93 -9.07 -22.99
N PHE A 170 -20.59 -8.30 -22.11
CA PHE A 170 -20.11 -7.01 -21.66
C PHE A 170 -18.74 -7.10 -20.95
N ILE A 171 -18.56 -8.09 -20.07
CA ILE A 171 -17.28 -8.34 -19.40
C ILE A 171 -16.18 -8.68 -20.42
N GLU A 172 -16.47 -9.49 -21.43
CA GLU A 172 -15.52 -9.80 -22.50
C GLU A 172 -15.17 -8.56 -23.35
N ASP A 173 -16.13 -7.67 -23.60
CA ASP A 173 -15.86 -6.39 -24.27
C ASP A 173 -14.97 -5.47 -23.43
N LEU A 174 -15.14 -5.44 -22.10
CA LEU A 174 -14.23 -4.72 -21.19
C LEU A 174 -12.81 -5.30 -21.25
N LYS A 175 -12.66 -6.62 -21.15
CA LYS A 175 -11.35 -7.30 -21.22
C LYS A 175 -10.65 -7.04 -22.55
N ALA A 176 -11.39 -7.12 -23.65
CA ALA A 176 -10.89 -6.83 -24.99
C ALA A 176 -10.76 -5.33 -25.30
N LYS A 177 -11.10 -4.45 -24.35
CA LYS A 177 -11.07 -2.98 -24.48
C LYS A 177 -11.90 -2.46 -25.66
N ARG A 178 -12.99 -3.17 -26.01
CA ARG A 178 -14.02 -2.70 -26.96
C ARG A 178 -15.03 -1.77 -26.30
N LYS A 179 -15.20 -1.92 -24.98
CA LYS A 179 -15.97 -1.03 -24.12
C LYS A 179 -15.14 -0.59 -22.92
N PHE A 180 -15.60 0.47 -22.23
CA PHE A 180 -14.94 1.02 -21.06
C PHE A 180 -15.89 1.04 -19.87
N PHE A 181 -15.37 0.62 -18.70
CA PHE A 181 -16.13 0.66 -17.45
C PHE A 181 -16.48 2.11 -17.09
N GLY A 182 -17.76 2.41 -16.94
CA GLY A 182 -18.27 3.76 -16.72
C GLY A 182 -18.45 4.60 -17.99
N GLY A 183 -18.28 4.00 -19.19
CA GLY A 183 -18.51 4.65 -20.47
C GLY A 183 -17.26 5.31 -21.09
N GLU A 184 -17.34 5.60 -22.39
CA GLU A 184 -16.23 6.17 -23.17
C GLU A 184 -15.90 7.61 -22.73
N GLN A 185 -16.90 8.44 -22.42
CA GLN A 185 -16.66 9.80 -21.93
C GLN A 185 -15.91 9.80 -20.59
N TYR A 186 -16.25 8.88 -19.68
CA TYR A 186 -15.52 8.68 -18.44
C TYR A 186 -14.08 8.23 -18.69
N GLU A 187 -13.84 7.31 -19.63
CA GLU A 187 -12.49 6.88 -20.01
C GLU A 187 -11.64 8.05 -20.53
N LEU A 188 -12.20 8.85 -21.45
CA LEU A 188 -11.52 9.99 -22.09
C LEU A 188 -11.34 11.19 -21.16
N SER A 189 -12.05 11.23 -20.03
CA SER A 189 -11.95 12.31 -19.04
C SER A 189 -10.57 12.40 -18.34
N ARG A 190 -9.74 11.37 -18.47
CA ARG A 190 -8.32 11.39 -18.09
C ARG A 190 -7.47 11.48 -19.37
N PRO A 191 -6.88 12.65 -19.66
CA PRO A 191 -6.05 12.84 -20.85
C PRO A 191 -4.90 11.84 -20.95
N VAL A 192 -4.36 11.68 -22.16
CA VAL A 192 -3.32 10.68 -22.47
C VAL A 192 -2.11 10.80 -21.53
N GLU A 193 -1.59 12.02 -21.34
CA GLU A 193 -0.43 12.27 -20.46
C GLU A 193 -0.72 11.89 -19.00
N GLU A 194 -1.91 12.25 -18.50
CA GLU A 194 -2.35 11.88 -17.15
C GLU A 194 -2.54 10.37 -17.00
N LYS A 195 -3.04 9.69 -18.04
CA LYS A 195 -3.22 8.24 -18.09
C LYS A 195 -1.89 7.52 -18.11
N GLU A 196 -0.92 8.00 -18.87
CA GLU A 196 0.46 7.48 -18.85
C GLU A 196 1.07 7.65 -17.46
N SER A 197 0.97 8.85 -16.88
CA SER A 197 1.44 9.12 -15.53
C SER A 197 0.79 8.21 -14.48
N PHE A 198 -0.53 8.00 -14.57
CA PHE A 198 -1.26 7.08 -13.69
C PHE A 198 -0.76 5.64 -13.84
N ASN A 199 -0.54 5.17 -15.07
CA ASN A 199 -0.07 3.81 -15.34
C ASN A 199 1.35 3.58 -14.78
N VAL A 200 2.24 4.58 -14.91
CA VAL A 200 3.59 4.51 -14.31
C VAL A 200 3.50 4.47 -12.79
N ALA A 201 2.72 5.37 -12.17
CA ALA A 201 2.53 5.37 -10.72
C ALA A 201 2.03 4.01 -10.21
N LEU A 202 1.04 3.43 -10.89
CA LEU A 202 0.40 2.16 -10.53
C LEU A 202 1.38 0.97 -10.61
N LYS A 203 2.23 0.92 -11.65
CA LYS A 203 3.13 -0.23 -11.90
C LYS A 203 4.48 -0.12 -11.20
N GLU A 204 4.99 1.10 -11.07
CA GLU A 204 6.38 1.35 -10.66
C GLU A 204 6.54 1.90 -9.26
N THR A 205 5.46 2.37 -8.61
CA THR A 205 5.58 3.00 -7.28
C THR A 205 4.54 2.54 -6.26
N MET A 206 3.49 1.82 -6.66
CA MET A 206 2.42 1.43 -5.76
C MET A 206 2.90 0.56 -4.59
N ASP A 207 3.88 -0.31 -4.87
CA ASP A 207 4.60 -1.12 -3.88
C ASP A 207 5.24 -0.27 -2.78
N LEU A 208 5.87 0.86 -3.13
CA LEU A 208 6.56 1.72 -2.18
C LEU A 208 5.61 2.32 -1.13
N TRP A 209 4.44 2.82 -1.53
CA TRP A 209 3.59 3.57 -0.60
C TRP A 209 3.08 2.70 0.55
N TYR A 210 2.74 1.45 0.25
CA TYR A 210 2.23 0.50 1.23
C TYR A 210 3.35 -0.32 1.88
N ALA A 211 4.26 -0.93 1.12
CA ALA A 211 5.25 -1.89 1.65
C ALA A 211 6.47 -1.25 2.31
N HIS A 212 6.78 0.02 2.02
CA HIS A 212 7.99 0.65 2.53
C HIS A 212 8.01 0.70 4.07
N GLN A 213 9.10 0.25 4.67
CA GLN A 213 9.25 0.10 6.11
C GLN A 213 9.17 1.43 6.87
N LEU A 214 9.60 2.53 6.22
CA LEU A 214 9.62 3.87 6.82
C LEU A 214 8.29 4.65 6.68
N THR A 215 7.27 4.14 5.96
CA THR A 215 5.97 4.81 5.83
C THR A 215 4.97 4.26 6.85
N SER A 216 4.02 5.10 7.26
CA SER A 216 2.86 4.67 8.07
C SER A 216 1.69 4.28 7.15
N LEU A 217 0.80 3.40 7.62
CA LEU A 217 -0.39 2.91 6.90
C LEU A 217 -1.63 3.08 7.78
N TYR A 218 -2.62 3.81 7.28
CA TYR A 218 -3.93 3.95 7.92
C TYR A 218 -4.95 3.16 7.12
N MET A 219 -5.62 2.23 7.77
CA MET A 219 -6.62 1.36 7.15
C MET A 219 -8.01 1.78 7.59
N LEU A 220 -8.95 1.96 6.67
CA LEU A 220 -10.37 2.15 6.98
C LEU A 220 -11.11 0.82 6.82
N THR A 221 -10.97 -0.07 7.82
CA THR A 221 -11.54 -1.43 7.71
C THR A 221 -13.06 -1.48 7.86
N LYS A 222 -13.65 -0.45 8.47
CA LYS A 222 -15.10 -0.30 8.63
C LYS A 222 -15.65 0.73 7.64
N LEU A 223 -16.66 0.32 6.89
CA LEU A 223 -17.37 1.24 6.00
C LEU A 223 -18.14 2.28 6.82
N PRO A 224 -18.16 3.56 6.39
CA PRO A 224 -18.92 4.59 7.09
C PRO A 224 -20.42 4.30 7.03
N GLU A 225 -21.16 4.75 8.06
CA GLU A 225 -22.61 4.64 8.07
C GLU A 225 -23.23 5.31 6.83
N GLY A 226 -24.15 4.61 6.17
CA GLY A 226 -24.77 5.06 4.91
C GLY A 226 -23.81 5.07 3.72
N SER A 227 -22.75 4.24 3.76
CA SER A 227 -21.98 3.80 2.59
C SER A 227 -22.89 3.14 1.56
N GLN A 228 -22.69 3.42 0.27
CA GLN A 228 -23.36 2.72 -0.83
C GLN A 228 -22.66 1.40 -1.14
N ARG A 229 -21.39 1.29 -0.78
CA ARG A 229 -20.66 0.03 -0.88
C ARG A 229 -21.22 -1.00 0.09
N THR A 230 -21.47 -2.21 -0.42
CA THR A 230 -21.94 -3.38 0.35
C THR A 230 -20.84 -4.40 0.65
N THR A 231 -19.68 -4.25 0.02
CA THR A 231 -18.52 -5.13 0.18
C THR A 231 -17.55 -4.51 1.17
N GLY A 232 -17.22 -5.20 2.26
CA GLY A 232 -16.30 -4.69 3.27
C GLY A 232 -14.84 -4.60 2.80
N TYR A 233 -14.00 -4.13 3.73
CA TYR A 233 -12.56 -3.95 3.48
C TYR A 233 -11.85 -5.28 3.22
N ASP A 234 -12.12 -6.32 4.01
CA ASP A 234 -11.46 -7.61 3.84
C ASP A 234 -11.93 -8.37 2.58
N GLU A 235 -13.05 -7.98 1.98
CA GLU A 235 -13.56 -8.56 0.72
C GLU A 235 -13.07 -7.80 -0.53
N SER A 236 -12.39 -6.66 -0.38
CA SER A 236 -11.87 -5.90 -1.52
C SER A 236 -10.46 -6.36 -1.92
N GLY A 237 -10.22 -6.46 -3.23
CA GLY A 237 -8.95 -6.96 -3.75
C GLY A 237 -7.78 -5.99 -3.52
N TRP A 238 -7.99 -4.69 -3.74
CA TRP A 238 -6.96 -3.67 -3.54
C TRP A 238 -6.56 -3.56 -2.07
N THR A 239 -7.52 -3.46 -1.15
CA THR A 239 -7.24 -3.42 0.30
C THR A 239 -6.55 -4.70 0.79
N THR A 240 -6.84 -5.86 0.18
CA THR A 240 -6.11 -7.10 0.45
C THR A 240 -4.63 -6.95 0.08
N TYR A 241 -4.32 -6.41 -1.11
CA TYR A 241 -2.95 -6.10 -1.52
C TYR A 241 -2.26 -5.10 -0.58
N GLU A 242 -2.94 -4.00 -0.27
CA GLU A 242 -2.40 -2.90 0.52
C GLU A 242 -2.04 -3.34 1.94
N ARG A 243 -2.94 -4.08 2.59
CA ARG A 243 -2.72 -4.63 3.93
C ARG A 243 -1.61 -5.68 3.93
N CYS A 244 -1.68 -6.67 3.03
CA CYS A 244 -0.63 -7.71 2.96
C CYS A 244 0.75 -7.09 2.72
N SER A 245 0.86 -6.09 1.84
CA SER A 245 2.11 -5.37 1.58
C SER A 245 2.58 -4.55 2.78
N GLY A 246 1.66 -3.81 3.42
CA GLY A 246 1.97 -2.97 4.57
C GLY A 246 2.38 -3.72 5.84
N GLU A 247 2.01 -5.00 5.96
CA GLU A 247 2.33 -5.84 7.10
C GLU A 247 3.64 -6.65 6.91
N LEU A 248 4.32 -6.55 5.76
CA LEU A 248 5.54 -7.33 5.47
C LEU A 248 6.73 -6.96 6.37
N ILE A 249 7.09 -5.68 6.45
CA ILE A 249 8.37 -5.25 7.08
C ILE A 249 8.28 -3.98 7.92
N LYS A 250 7.07 -3.45 8.20
CA LYS A 250 6.96 -2.29 9.10
C LYS A 250 7.44 -2.64 10.50
N LYS A 251 8.21 -1.73 11.11
CA LYS A 251 8.76 -1.93 12.45
C LYS A 251 7.67 -1.83 13.51
N SER A 252 7.74 -2.67 14.54
CA SER A 252 6.91 -2.50 15.73
C SER A 252 7.28 -1.20 16.45
N ALA A 253 6.28 -0.38 16.79
CA ALA A 253 6.47 0.89 17.49
C ALA A 253 7.05 0.73 18.90
N HIS A 254 6.97 -0.48 19.47
CA HIS A 254 7.41 -0.77 20.84
C HIS A 254 8.84 -1.29 20.89
N SER A 255 9.82 -0.46 20.48
CA SER A 255 11.20 -0.69 20.92
C SER A 255 11.38 -0.06 22.31
N PRO A 256 11.65 -0.83 23.37
CA PRO A 256 11.95 -0.30 24.70
C PRO A 256 13.24 0.55 24.75
N TRP A 257 14.00 0.59 23.65
CA TRP A 257 15.26 1.34 23.52
C TRP A 257 15.14 2.62 22.68
N GLY A 258 13.93 3.08 22.38
CA GLY A 258 13.67 4.28 21.58
C GLY A 258 13.05 3.97 20.22
N GLY A 259 11.78 3.54 20.23
CA GLY A 259 10.92 3.44 19.04
C GLY A 259 10.09 4.70 18.79
N SER A 260 9.49 4.82 17.61
CA SER A 260 8.54 5.89 17.31
C SER A 260 7.35 5.86 18.28
N LYS A 261 7.01 7.01 18.87
CA LYS A 261 5.83 7.12 19.76
C LYS A 261 4.49 6.98 19.03
N TRP A 262 4.48 6.99 17.69
CA TRP A 262 3.29 6.67 16.91
C TRP A 262 3.39 5.26 16.32
N GLN A 263 2.23 4.62 16.23
CA GLN A 263 2.09 3.33 15.57
C GLN A 263 2.19 3.54 14.06
N LEU A 264 2.94 2.67 13.39
CA LEU A 264 3.09 2.72 11.94
C LEU A 264 1.87 2.19 11.21
N VAL A 265 1.03 1.39 11.85
CA VAL A 265 -0.20 0.86 11.28
C VAL A 265 -1.33 1.19 12.24
N LEU A 266 -2.35 1.90 11.74
CA LEU A 266 -3.58 2.17 12.46
C LEU A 266 -4.77 1.63 11.68
N ASP A 267 -5.72 1.06 12.42
CA ASP A 267 -7.00 0.64 11.88
C ASP A 267 -8.10 1.60 12.32
N LEU A 268 -8.46 2.55 11.47
CA LEU A 268 -9.45 3.58 11.76
C LEU A 268 -10.88 3.02 11.83
N GLY A 269 -11.08 1.74 11.46
CA GLY A 269 -12.34 1.02 11.63
C GLY A 269 -12.47 0.28 12.96
N ALA A 270 -11.38 0.11 13.71
CA ALA A 270 -11.34 -0.55 15.02
C ALA A 270 -11.59 0.45 16.16
N ASP A 271 -12.25 0.00 17.22
CA ASP A 271 -12.64 0.87 18.35
C ASP A 271 -11.43 1.48 19.10
N ASP A 272 -10.32 0.75 19.17
CA ASP A 272 -9.06 1.17 19.81
C ASP A 272 -7.99 1.63 18.80
N MET A 273 -8.35 1.64 17.51
CA MET A 273 -7.47 1.92 16.37
C MET A 273 -6.29 0.96 16.18
N ILE A 274 -6.28 -0.17 16.89
CA ILE A 274 -5.21 -1.16 16.82
C ILE A 274 -5.52 -2.15 15.70
N SER A 275 -4.54 -2.37 14.83
CA SER A 275 -4.56 -3.54 13.93
C SER A 275 -3.48 -4.52 14.37
N PRO A 276 -3.84 -5.72 14.86
CA PRO A 276 -2.85 -6.77 15.01
C PRO A 276 -2.30 -7.13 13.64
N ARG A 277 -0.97 -7.04 13.51
CA ARG A 277 -0.25 -7.45 12.30
C ARG A 277 -0.61 -8.91 11.98
N ARG A 278 -0.97 -9.21 10.73
CA ARG A 278 -1.20 -10.60 10.28
C ARG A 278 0.12 -11.28 9.91
N TRP A 279 0.13 -12.60 9.94
CA TRP A 279 1.25 -13.40 9.42
C TRP A 279 1.42 -13.15 7.91
N PRO A 280 2.67 -13.14 7.39
CA PRO A 280 2.92 -12.89 5.99
C PRO A 280 2.32 -14.01 5.12
N THR A 281 1.66 -13.61 4.03
CA THR A 281 1.08 -14.52 3.06
C THR A 281 1.99 -14.62 1.85
N ASP A 282 2.38 -15.83 1.45
CA ASP A 282 3.21 -16.03 0.26
C ASP A 282 2.44 -15.76 -1.05
N SER A 283 3.12 -15.81 -2.19
CA SER A 283 2.51 -15.53 -3.49
C SER A 283 1.33 -16.45 -3.83
N ASP A 284 1.42 -17.74 -3.52
CA ASP A 284 0.34 -18.68 -3.85
C ASP A 284 -0.84 -18.53 -2.91
N GLY A 285 -0.58 -18.31 -1.62
CA GLY A 285 -1.61 -17.96 -0.65
C GLY A 285 -2.35 -16.67 -1.03
N PHE A 286 -1.64 -15.67 -1.56
CA PHE A 286 -2.25 -14.42 -2.01
C PHE A 286 -3.13 -14.62 -3.25
N VAL A 287 -2.66 -15.40 -4.23
CA VAL A 287 -3.47 -15.77 -5.41
C VAL A 287 -4.77 -16.47 -4.97
N GLN A 288 -4.69 -17.43 -4.04
CA GLN A 288 -5.89 -18.10 -3.53
C GLN A 288 -6.85 -17.12 -2.84
N ARG A 289 -6.32 -16.15 -2.08
CA ARG A 289 -7.15 -15.13 -1.41
C ARG A 289 -7.82 -14.21 -2.42
N ILE A 290 -7.09 -13.72 -3.44
CA ILE A 290 -7.57 -12.70 -4.38
C ILE A 290 -8.71 -13.22 -5.28
N GLU A 291 -8.76 -14.53 -5.54
CA GLU A 291 -9.81 -15.17 -6.36
C GLU A 291 -11.24 -14.88 -5.88
N SER A 292 -11.42 -14.77 -4.56
CA SER A 292 -12.74 -14.49 -3.94
C SER A 292 -13.03 -13.00 -3.77
N LYS A 293 -12.08 -12.12 -4.06
CA LYS A 293 -12.18 -10.68 -3.76
C LYS A 293 -12.88 -9.91 -4.87
N LYS A 294 -13.48 -8.78 -4.49
CA LYS A 294 -14.21 -7.90 -5.40
C LYS A 294 -13.41 -6.65 -5.74
N PHE A 295 -13.57 -6.21 -6.99
CA PHE A 295 -12.97 -4.98 -7.53
C PHE A 295 -14.07 -4.04 -8.03
N THR A 296 -14.00 -2.78 -7.65
CA THR A 296 -15.12 -1.82 -7.81
C THR A 296 -15.06 -0.99 -9.08
N ASN A 297 -13.92 -0.98 -9.75
CA ASN A 297 -13.65 -0.17 -10.94
C ASN A 297 -13.16 -1.02 -12.13
N GLY A 298 -13.49 -2.32 -12.14
CA GLY A 298 -13.05 -3.25 -13.18
C GLY A 298 -11.54 -3.55 -13.16
N SER A 299 -10.86 -3.32 -12.03
CA SER A 299 -9.45 -3.71 -11.87
C SER A 299 -9.24 -5.21 -12.08
N ASP A 300 -8.08 -5.54 -12.64
CA ASP A 300 -7.68 -6.90 -12.97
C ASP A 300 -7.01 -7.58 -11.77
N LYS A 301 -7.60 -8.68 -11.30
CA LYS A 301 -7.08 -9.48 -10.19
C LYS A 301 -5.70 -10.06 -10.47
N ASP A 302 -5.40 -10.42 -11.72
CA ASP A 302 -4.13 -11.02 -12.11
C ASP A 302 -3.02 -9.98 -12.06
N ALA A 303 -3.33 -8.74 -12.44
CA ALA A 303 -2.41 -7.61 -12.30
C ALA A 303 -2.09 -7.31 -10.83
N VAL A 304 -3.08 -7.39 -9.93
CA VAL A 304 -2.87 -7.20 -8.49
C VAL A 304 -2.07 -8.35 -7.88
N ALA A 305 -2.34 -9.59 -8.28
CA ALA A 305 -1.54 -10.75 -7.87
C ALA A 305 -0.09 -10.65 -8.34
N ALA A 306 0.14 -10.24 -9.60
CA ALA A 306 1.48 -10.02 -10.13
C ALA A 306 2.23 -8.89 -9.39
N LEU A 307 1.52 -7.80 -9.06
CA LEU A 307 2.09 -6.71 -8.26
C LEU A 307 2.46 -7.18 -6.85
N TYR A 308 1.61 -7.98 -6.20
CA TYR A 308 1.94 -8.56 -4.89
C TYR A 308 3.15 -9.49 -4.98
N ARG A 309 3.20 -10.39 -5.96
CA ARG A 309 4.34 -11.29 -6.20
C ARG A 309 5.65 -10.50 -6.35
N LYS A 310 5.65 -9.46 -7.20
CA LYS A 310 6.80 -8.55 -7.34
C LYS A 310 7.19 -7.91 -6.00
N THR A 311 6.20 -7.44 -5.24
CA THR A 311 6.41 -6.76 -3.96
C THR A 311 7.05 -7.71 -2.93
N ILE A 312 6.42 -8.87 -2.67
CA ILE A 312 6.88 -9.81 -1.65
C ILE A 312 8.24 -10.41 -1.99
N THR A 313 8.49 -10.76 -3.27
CA THR A 313 9.80 -11.28 -3.69
C THR A 313 10.89 -10.25 -3.44
N ASN A 314 10.72 -9.01 -3.91
CA ASN A 314 11.75 -7.97 -3.76
C ASN A 314 12.00 -7.60 -2.28
N VAL A 315 10.93 -7.62 -1.46
CA VAL A 315 11.01 -7.33 -0.03
C VAL A 315 11.70 -8.47 0.72
N LEU A 316 11.23 -9.71 0.56
CA LEU A 316 11.73 -10.82 1.36
C LEU A 316 13.12 -11.30 0.91
N SER A 317 13.47 -11.22 -0.38
CA SER A 317 14.80 -11.65 -0.84
C SER A 317 15.94 -10.85 -0.21
N GLY A 318 15.73 -9.55 0.05
CA GLY A 318 16.74 -8.68 0.67
C GLY A 318 16.59 -8.49 2.18
N VAL A 319 15.63 -9.13 2.85
CA VAL A 319 15.43 -8.90 4.28
C VAL A 319 16.51 -9.61 5.10
N HIS A 320 17.11 -8.89 6.06
CA HIS A 320 18.12 -9.45 6.97
C HIS A 320 17.52 -9.89 8.32
N GLU A 321 16.45 -9.21 8.76
CA GLU A 321 15.77 -9.47 10.03
C GLU A 321 14.24 -9.47 9.87
N LEU A 322 13.59 -10.48 10.42
CA LEU A 322 12.13 -10.53 10.60
C LEU A 322 11.79 -10.64 12.08
N ASP A 323 11.09 -9.64 12.61
CA ASP A 323 10.62 -9.61 14.00
C ASP A 323 9.11 -9.82 14.07
N PHE A 324 8.71 -10.96 14.63
CA PHE A 324 7.32 -11.35 14.85
C PHE A 324 7.01 -11.52 16.35
N ARG A 325 7.83 -10.93 17.24
CA ARG A 325 7.60 -11.03 18.68
C ARG A 325 6.20 -10.62 19.09
N LYS A 326 5.61 -11.38 20.01
CA LYS A 326 4.29 -11.10 20.59
C LYS A 326 3.16 -11.06 19.56
N MET A 327 3.39 -11.56 18.35
CA MET A 327 2.29 -11.78 17.40
C MET A 327 1.36 -12.85 17.94
N THR A 328 0.10 -12.81 17.49
CA THR A 328 -0.89 -13.84 17.82
C THR A 328 -0.39 -15.21 17.37
N PRO A 329 -0.64 -16.29 18.14
CA PRO A 329 -0.24 -17.63 17.76
C PRO A 329 -0.68 -17.97 16.33
N PRO A 330 0.22 -18.48 15.47
CA PRO A 330 -0.12 -18.82 14.10
C PRO A 330 -1.02 -20.05 14.07
N THR A 331 -1.99 -20.05 13.16
CA THR A 331 -2.65 -21.28 12.73
C THR A 331 -1.69 -22.17 11.94
N VAL A 332 -2.07 -23.42 11.69
CA VAL A 332 -1.33 -24.32 10.79
C VAL A 332 -1.15 -23.71 9.40
N GLN A 333 -2.17 -23.02 8.89
CA GLN A 333 -2.10 -22.34 7.60
C GLN A 333 -1.12 -21.16 7.64
N ASP A 334 -1.14 -20.36 8.70
CA ASP A 334 -0.19 -19.24 8.87
C ASP A 334 1.25 -19.74 8.92
N ALA A 335 1.51 -20.84 9.64
CA ALA A 335 2.84 -21.44 9.73
C ALA A 335 3.33 -21.98 8.38
N LYS A 336 2.43 -22.58 7.58
CA LYS A 336 2.73 -23.02 6.21
C LYS A 336 3.07 -21.85 5.29
N GLU A 337 2.27 -20.78 5.33
CA GLU A 337 2.52 -19.55 4.54
C GLU A 337 3.83 -18.88 4.97
N LEU A 338 4.10 -18.81 6.27
CA LEU A 338 5.36 -18.32 6.82
C LEU A 338 6.56 -19.13 6.30
N GLY A 339 6.49 -20.46 6.34
CA GLY A 339 7.56 -21.32 5.81
C GLY A 339 7.85 -21.04 4.33
N ARG A 340 6.82 -20.86 3.51
CA ARG A 340 6.99 -20.49 2.09
C ARG A 340 7.56 -19.08 1.92
N CYS A 341 7.20 -18.13 2.78
CA CYS A 341 7.79 -16.80 2.79
C CYS A 341 9.28 -16.84 3.17
N LEU A 342 9.66 -17.67 4.14
CA LEU A 342 11.06 -17.84 4.56
C LEU A 342 11.92 -18.43 3.43
N ASN A 343 11.36 -19.28 2.57
CA ASN A 343 12.07 -19.76 1.38
C ASN A 343 12.42 -18.65 0.37
N LEU A 344 11.72 -17.51 0.41
CA LEU A 344 12.05 -16.34 -0.42
C LEU A 344 13.20 -15.51 0.17
N CYS A 345 13.58 -15.74 1.43
CA CYS A 345 14.56 -14.94 2.13
C CYS A 345 15.98 -15.41 1.85
N GLU A 346 16.72 -14.71 0.99
CA GLU A 346 18.08 -15.07 0.59
C GLU A 346 19.14 -14.56 1.57
N ASN A 347 18.83 -13.50 2.32
CA ASN A 347 19.78 -12.78 3.19
C ASN A 347 19.37 -12.78 4.68
N LEU A 348 18.34 -13.53 5.06
CA LEU A 348 17.80 -13.54 6.42
C LEU A 348 18.77 -14.26 7.37
N ASN A 349 19.24 -13.54 8.39
CA ASN A 349 20.13 -14.07 9.43
C ASN A 349 19.50 -14.04 10.84
N SER A 350 18.42 -13.27 11.03
CA SER A 350 17.71 -13.14 12.31
C SER A 350 16.21 -13.26 12.13
N LEU A 351 15.61 -14.30 12.70
CA LEU A 351 14.15 -14.48 12.79
C LEU A 351 13.75 -14.44 14.26
N ASN A 352 12.81 -13.59 14.67
CA ASN A 352 12.42 -13.47 16.06
C ASN A 352 10.97 -13.93 16.27
N LEU A 353 10.81 -15.13 16.83
CA LEU A 353 9.51 -15.74 17.16
C LEU A 353 9.20 -15.75 18.66
N ASN A 354 9.94 -14.97 19.47
CA ASN A 354 9.74 -14.95 20.92
C ASN A 354 8.32 -14.51 21.29
N GLU A 355 7.72 -15.18 22.28
CA GLU A 355 6.39 -14.86 22.82
C GLU A 355 5.23 -14.98 21.79
N VAL A 356 5.42 -15.74 20.71
CA VAL A 356 4.37 -16.00 19.70
C VAL A 356 3.40 -17.12 20.12
N GLY A 357 3.80 -18.01 21.03
CA GLY A 357 2.97 -19.16 21.42
C GLY A 357 2.81 -20.22 20.31
N LEU A 358 3.88 -20.47 19.55
CA LEU A 358 3.93 -21.48 18.49
C LEU A 358 3.73 -22.89 19.09
N ASN A 359 2.64 -23.57 18.72
CA ASN A 359 2.36 -24.94 19.15
C ASN A 359 3.08 -25.99 18.28
N ASP A 360 3.11 -27.24 18.73
CA ASP A 360 3.85 -28.33 18.07
C ASP A 360 3.40 -28.58 16.62
N GLU A 361 2.11 -28.49 16.34
CA GLU A 361 1.56 -28.74 14.99
C GLU A 361 1.97 -27.64 14.01
N ALA A 362 1.80 -26.37 14.39
CA ALA A 362 2.23 -25.22 13.61
C ALA A 362 3.75 -25.22 13.43
N CYS A 363 4.50 -25.57 14.47
CA CYS A 363 5.96 -25.71 14.43
C CYS A 363 6.40 -26.77 13.40
N ALA A 364 5.82 -27.97 13.45
CA ALA A 364 6.14 -29.04 12.50
C ALA A 364 5.84 -28.65 11.04
N VAL A 365 4.73 -27.96 10.81
CA VAL A 365 4.34 -27.49 9.47
C VAL A 365 5.26 -26.37 8.97
N LEU A 366 5.66 -25.44 9.83
CA LEU A 366 6.64 -24.41 9.49
C LEU A 366 7.95 -25.04 8.98
N PHE A 367 8.55 -25.94 9.77
CA PHE A 367 9.84 -26.54 9.44
C PHE A 367 9.78 -27.48 8.23
N SER A 368 8.69 -28.26 8.07
CA SER A 368 8.53 -29.14 6.90
C SER A 368 8.35 -28.38 5.58
N THR A 369 7.99 -27.09 5.63
CA THR A 369 7.82 -26.25 4.44
C THR A 369 9.12 -25.58 4.00
N LEU A 370 10.15 -25.55 4.85
CA LEU A 370 11.44 -24.97 4.52
C LEU A 370 12.18 -25.86 3.50
N THR A 371 12.53 -25.29 2.35
CA THR A 371 13.26 -25.98 1.28
C THR A 371 14.71 -25.53 1.18
N ASN A 372 15.02 -24.37 1.73
CA ASN A 372 16.38 -23.82 1.79
C ASN A 372 16.88 -23.90 3.23
N GLU A 373 18.14 -24.25 3.42
CA GLU A 373 18.85 -23.96 4.67
C GLU A 373 19.04 -22.45 4.73
N ALA A 374 18.05 -21.71 5.23
CA ALA A 374 18.27 -20.32 5.60
C ALA A 374 19.44 -20.32 6.60
N HIS A 375 20.50 -19.55 6.30
CA HIS A 375 21.64 -19.36 7.19
C HIS A 375 21.22 -18.49 8.38
N LEU A 376 20.35 -19.04 9.22
CA LEU A 376 19.84 -18.40 10.42
C LEU A 376 20.91 -18.49 11.50
N GLU A 377 21.50 -17.35 11.84
CA GLU A 377 22.42 -17.24 12.98
C GLU A 377 21.64 -17.23 14.31
N ARG A 378 20.36 -16.79 14.27
CA ARG A 378 19.50 -16.65 15.45
C ARG A 378 18.01 -16.88 15.12
N ILE A 379 17.35 -17.70 15.94
CA ILE A 379 15.89 -17.93 15.97
C ILE A 379 15.34 -17.56 17.36
#